data_AF-A0A8G2EZY5-F1
#
_entry.id   AF-A0A8G2EZY5-F1
#
_cell.length_a   1.000
_cell.length_b   1.000
_cell.length_c   1.000
_cell.angle_alpha   90.00
_cell.angle_beta   90.00
_cell.angle_gamma   90.00
#
_symmetry.space_group_name_H-M   'P 1'
#
loop_
_entity.id
_entity.type
_entity.pdbx_description
1 polymer ?
#
loop_
_entity_poly.entity_id
_entity_poly.type
_entity_poly.pdbx_seq_one_letter_code
_entity_poly.pdbx_strand_id
1 'polypeptide(L)'
;MDFSLIAYGISVYAGVLALSTYAYFGLWEIEAEAIPPYLADQGYTPKIFVNHVIDQIDDIRLETASESQTDVVKTGKVTPAEEVASYFGVTELIRAGQESFGLAPPRIELEVIQRDKTAFWRVRGNHALYGPTMRSGKLDTQSTEQLFETLAHHTISFLSPFEGAAHDLVADSRVGDYSETIATTSALLRGCDSAPTFICTQANVRVGHTIRGLANLNAGDARAAFEDLQTANEISGKDAVATAFLGDVLRRLDQEDAAQKRYEEALALDSDVGQEFVSFARGLAKAGNMPLAVERFETAARLNMEGAEFLASWGESLAAMGEYEDALAKYLQAENLDTETDLFAEKIEELQQKIGEIDKSKSTPPDVAPAPIQGGTTTE
;
A
#
# COMPACT_ATOMS: atom_id res chain seq x y z
N MET A 1 -34.31 15.50 50.03
CA MET A 1 -33.49 15.18 48.84
C MET A 1 -33.54 16.40 47.95
N ASP A 2 -32.40 17.06 47.82
CA ASP A 2 -32.28 18.35 47.13
C ASP A 2 -32.18 18.10 45.61
N PHE A 3 -33.27 18.32 44.88
CA PHE A 3 -33.37 18.08 43.43
C PHE A 3 -32.51 19.06 42.61
N SER A 4 -31.95 20.09 43.25
CA SER A 4 -31.05 21.07 42.64
C SER A 4 -29.73 20.46 42.16
N LEU A 5 -29.20 19.46 42.86
CA LEU A 5 -27.96 18.75 42.49
C LEU A 5 -28.13 17.84 41.26
N ILE A 6 -29.30 17.22 41.11
CA ILE A 6 -29.63 16.36 39.96
C ILE A 6 -29.85 17.22 38.70
N ALA A 7 -30.49 18.38 38.86
CA ALA A 7 -30.73 19.31 37.76
C ALA A 7 -29.43 19.91 37.20
N TYR A 8 -28.45 20.23 38.05
CA TYR A 8 -27.12 20.69 37.62
C TYR A 8 -26.32 19.60 36.89
N GLY A 9 -26.44 18.34 37.30
CA GLY A 9 -25.81 17.22 36.58
C GLY A 9 -26.33 17.06 35.15
N ILE A 10 -27.64 17.26 34.93
CA ILE A 10 -28.28 17.10 33.62
C ILE A 10 -27.97 18.28 32.68
N SER A 11 -27.88 19.52 33.20
CA SER A 11 -27.56 20.70 32.38
C SER A 11 -26.07 20.80 32.02
N VAL A 12 -25.16 20.28 32.87
CA VAL A 12 -23.75 20.07 32.49
C VAL A 12 -23.64 18.99 31.41
N TYR A 13 -24.40 17.89 31.52
CA TYR A 13 -24.48 16.85 30.49
C TYR A 13 -24.98 17.40 29.14
N ALA A 14 -26.03 18.22 29.14
CA ALA A 14 -26.57 18.84 27.93
C ALA A 14 -25.61 19.87 27.31
N GLY A 15 -24.84 20.60 28.13
CA GLY A 15 -23.82 21.54 27.67
C GLY A 15 -22.61 20.87 27.03
N VAL A 16 -22.19 19.70 27.53
CA VAL A 16 -21.10 18.89 26.98
C VAL A 16 -21.50 18.19 25.68
N LEU A 17 -22.74 17.69 25.59
CA LEU A 17 -23.33 17.13 24.37
C LEU A 17 -23.54 18.17 23.25
N ALA A 18 -23.80 19.43 23.60
CA ALA A 18 -24.03 20.50 22.62
C ALA A 18 -22.74 21.08 22.00
N LEU A 19 -21.57 20.80 22.59
CA LEU A 19 -20.25 21.25 22.09
C LEU A 19 -19.55 20.20 21.20
N SER A 20 -20.08 18.97 21.09
CA SER A 20 -19.44 17.87 20.35
C SER A 20 -19.99 17.64 18.93
N THR A 21 -20.84 18.54 18.39
CA THR A 21 -21.35 18.43 17.01
C THR A 21 -20.38 18.96 15.93
N TYR A 22 -19.07 18.92 16.19
CA TYR A 22 -18.06 19.17 15.15
C TYR A 22 -17.56 17.82 14.63
N ALA A 23 -17.78 17.60 13.34
CA ALA A 23 -17.45 16.42 12.55
C ALA A 23 -16.13 15.72 12.93
N TYR A 24 -16.23 14.53 13.55
CA TYR A 24 -15.13 13.59 13.79
C TYR A 24 -14.93 12.61 12.61
N PHE A 25 -15.13 13.08 11.37
CA PHE A 25 -14.86 12.23 10.21
C PHE A 25 -13.34 12.14 10.01
N GLY A 26 -12.76 10.97 10.30
CA GLY A 26 -11.38 10.62 9.95
C GLY A 26 -10.37 10.57 11.08
N LEU A 27 -10.72 10.88 12.33
CA LEU A 27 -9.79 10.82 13.47
C LEU A 27 -9.98 9.52 14.28
N TRP A 28 -8.92 8.73 14.44
CA TRP A 28 -8.88 7.55 15.30
C TRP A 28 -7.92 7.78 16.45
N GLU A 29 -8.23 7.23 17.61
CA GLU A 29 -7.32 7.22 18.75
C GLU A 29 -6.68 5.83 18.88
N ILE A 30 -5.38 5.74 18.65
CA ILE A 30 -4.61 4.50 18.80
C ILE A 30 -3.93 4.50 20.17
N GLU A 31 -4.16 3.45 20.95
CA GLU A 31 -3.55 3.28 22.27
C GLU A 31 -2.89 1.90 22.37
N ALA A 32 -1.74 1.83 23.03
CA ALA A 32 -1.11 0.55 23.36
C ALA A 32 -1.40 0.16 24.81
N GLU A 33 -2.09 -0.96 25.01
CA GLU A 33 -2.39 -1.45 26.37
C GLU A 33 -1.23 -2.29 26.94
N ALA A 34 -0.47 -2.97 26.09
CA ALA A 34 0.61 -3.86 26.50
C ALA A 34 1.77 -3.85 25.50
N ILE A 35 2.98 -3.89 26.05
CA ILE A 35 4.25 -4.02 25.31
C ILE A 35 5.09 -5.16 25.93
N PRO A 36 5.77 -5.98 25.12
CA PRO A 36 6.67 -7.01 25.61
C PRO A 36 7.88 -6.41 26.36
N PRO A 37 8.43 -7.14 27.36
CA PRO A 37 9.61 -6.68 28.09
C PRO A 37 10.79 -6.34 27.18
N TYR A 38 11.04 -7.13 26.12
CA TYR A 38 12.17 -6.88 25.22
C TYR A 38 12.07 -5.56 24.45
N LEU A 39 10.86 -5.05 24.19
CA LEU A 39 10.65 -3.72 23.59
C LEU A 39 10.78 -2.62 24.64
N ALA A 40 10.25 -2.86 25.85
CA ALA A 40 10.42 -1.94 26.96
C ALA A 40 11.91 -1.73 27.29
N ASP A 41 12.71 -2.79 27.26
CA ASP A 41 14.16 -2.77 27.46
C ASP A 41 14.91 -1.97 26.37
N GLN A 42 14.32 -1.86 25.17
CA GLN A 42 14.82 -1.03 24.07
C GLN A 42 14.31 0.42 24.13
N GLY A 43 13.55 0.79 25.18
CA GLY A 43 13.04 2.14 25.39
C GLY A 43 11.66 2.42 24.79
N TYR A 44 11.00 1.42 24.20
CA TYR A 44 9.64 1.58 23.69
C TYR A 44 8.64 1.56 24.85
N THR A 45 8.27 2.74 25.35
CA THR A 45 7.06 2.88 26.20
C THR A 45 5.80 2.71 25.35
N PRO A 46 4.61 2.42 25.92
CA PRO A 46 3.38 2.27 25.12
C PRO A 46 3.11 3.46 24.18
N LYS A 47 3.38 4.68 24.64
CA LYS A 47 3.24 5.89 23.82
C LYS A 47 4.25 5.96 22.66
N ILE A 48 5.53 5.66 22.93
CA ILE A 48 6.58 5.67 21.89
C ILE A 48 6.31 4.56 20.86
N PHE A 49 5.87 3.41 21.34
CA PHE A 49 5.49 2.27 20.52
C PHE A 49 4.36 2.63 19.55
N VAL A 50 3.29 3.24 20.04
CA VAL A 50 2.18 3.72 19.19
C VAL A 50 2.66 4.73 18.16
N ASN A 51 3.46 5.73 18.57
CA ASN A 51 3.98 6.73 17.64
C ASN A 51 4.79 6.10 16.51
N HIS A 52 5.63 5.11 16.81
CA HIS A 52 6.42 4.46 15.78
C HIS A 52 5.55 3.61 14.84
N VAL A 53 4.50 2.97 15.33
CA VAL A 53 3.51 2.31 14.47
C VAL A 53 2.79 3.32 13.57
N ILE A 54 2.46 4.51 14.08
CA ILE A 54 1.87 5.59 13.28
C ILE A 54 2.83 6.06 12.20
N ASP A 55 4.11 6.29 12.54
CA ASP A 55 5.12 6.69 11.56
C ASP A 55 5.21 5.64 10.43
N GLN A 56 5.18 4.34 10.77
CA GLN A 56 5.16 3.26 9.77
C GLN A 56 3.85 3.18 8.96
N ILE A 57 2.70 3.52 9.55
CA ILE A 57 1.43 3.65 8.79
C ILE A 57 1.55 4.78 7.77
N ASP A 58 2.15 5.90 8.15
CA ASP A 58 2.35 7.04 7.26
C ASP A 58 3.35 6.69 6.14
N ASP A 59 4.41 5.94 6.44
CA ASP A 59 5.33 5.39 5.42
C ASP A 59 4.60 4.48 4.42
N ILE A 60 3.80 3.52 4.91
CA ILE A 60 2.97 2.64 4.06
C ILE A 60 2.02 3.47 3.17
N ARG A 61 1.45 4.55 3.71
CA ARG A 61 0.59 5.46 2.94
C ARG A 61 1.35 6.21 1.87
N LEU A 62 2.53 6.73 2.19
CA LEU A 62 3.37 7.40 1.21
C LEU A 62 3.78 6.47 0.06
N GLU A 63 3.94 5.17 0.35
CA GLU A 63 4.21 4.15 -0.67
C GLU A 63 2.99 3.78 -1.53
N THR A 64 1.77 4.05 -1.05
CA THR A 64 0.51 3.66 -1.69
C THR A 64 -0.32 4.84 -2.22
N ALA A 65 0.05 6.09 -1.92
CA ALA A 65 -0.79 7.26 -2.16
C ALA A 65 -0.64 7.93 -3.53
N SER A 66 -1.79 8.30 -4.12
CA SER A 66 -2.02 9.68 -4.59
C SER A 66 -2.49 10.52 -3.39
N GLU A 67 -2.01 11.77 -3.28
CA GLU A 67 -2.29 12.73 -2.20
C GLU A 67 -3.72 12.68 -1.62
N SER A 68 -3.92 11.98 -0.51
CA SER A 68 -5.16 12.04 0.26
C SER A 68 -4.81 12.41 1.70
N GLN A 69 -4.86 13.73 1.96
CA GLN A 69 -4.79 14.34 3.28
C GLN A 69 -5.97 13.87 4.13
N THR A 70 -5.76 12.86 4.95
CA THR A 70 -6.48 12.75 6.22
C THR A 70 -5.45 12.58 7.32
N ASP A 71 -5.33 13.58 8.19
CA ASP A 71 -4.62 13.46 9.46
C ASP A 71 -5.39 12.45 10.32
N VAL A 72 -5.08 11.16 10.20
CA VAL A 72 -5.91 10.09 10.80
C VAL A 72 -5.60 9.86 12.27
N VAL A 73 -4.42 10.24 12.76
CA VAL A 73 -4.00 9.85 14.12
C VAL A 73 -3.49 11.03 14.93
N LYS A 74 -4.20 11.36 16.02
CA LYS A 74 -3.69 12.25 17.06
C LYS A 74 -3.35 11.43 18.29
N THR A 75 -2.11 11.54 18.77
CA THR A 75 -1.79 11.14 20.14
C THR A 75 -2.06 12.31 21.10
N GLY A 76 -3.09 12.14 21.92
CA GLY A 76 -3.31 12.79 23.21
C GLY A 76 -3.08 14.31 23.30
N LYS A 77 -4.15 15.09 23.10
CA LYS A 77 -4.34 16.33 23.87
C LYS A 77 -5.44 16.08 24.90
N VAL A 78 -5.03 15.91 26.16
CA VAL A 78 -5.97 15.83 27.29
C VAL A 78 -6.74 17.15 27.36
N THR A 79 -8.06 17.07 27.23
CA THR A 79 -8.95 18.21 27.34
C THR A 79 -9.23 18.52 28.82
N PRO A 80 -9.54 19.79 29.20
CA PRO A 80 -9.94 20.12 30.57
C PRO A 80 -11.14 19.30 31.07
N ALA A 81 -12.00 18.82 30.17
CA ALA A 81 -13.11 17.93 30.49
C ALA A 81 -12.64 16.53 30.92
N GLU A 82 -11.61 15.98 30.25
CA GLU A 82 -11.01 14.69 30.60
C GLU A 82 -10.27 14.74 31.93
N GLU A 83 -9.63 15.88 32.25
CA GLU A 83 -8.92 16.09 33.52
C GLU A 83 -9.90 16.13 34.70
N VAL A 84 -11.04 16.81 34.53
CA VAL A 84 -12.13 16.84 35.52
C VAL A 84 -12.81 15.48 35.64
N ALA A 85 -13.07 14.78 34.53
CA ALA A 85 -13.64 13.44 34.53
C ALA A 85 -12.73 12.43 35.24
N SER A 86 -11.41 12.56 35.04
CA SER A 86 -10.39 11.73 35.69
C SER A 86 -10.38 11.95 37.19
N TYR A 87 -10.45 13.21 37.64
CA TYR A 87 -10.54 13.56 39.06
C TYR A 87 -11.74 12.89 39.77
N PHE A 88 -12.88 12.77 39.07
CA PHE A 88 -14.08 12.13 39.61
C PHE A 88 -14.20 10.63 39.30
N GLY A 89 -13.22 10.03 38.61
CA GLY A 89 -13.22 8.61 38.26
C GLY A 89 -14.32 8.19 37.27
N VAL A 90 -14.83 9.12 36.46
CA VAL A 90 -15.96 8.88 35.53
C VAL A 90 -15.56 8.97 34.05
N THR A 91 -14.27 9.08 33.75
CA THR A 91 -13.73 9.17 32.37
C THR A 91 -14.26 8.05 31.48
N GLU A 92 -14.18 6.79 31.92
CA GLU A 92 -14.64 5.64 31.14
C GLU A 92 -16.16 5.63 30.90
N LEU A 93 -16.94 6.16 31.86
CA LEU A 93 -18.40 6.27 31.74
C LEU A 93 -18.83 7.36 30.74
N ILE A 94 -18.19 8.53 30.81
CA ILE A 94 -18.43 9.63 29.88
C ILE A 94 -18.03 9.20 28.47
N ARG A 95 -16.87 8.55 28.35
CA ARG A 95 -16.36 8.05 27.08
C ARG A 95 -17.25 6.96 26.50
N ALA A 96 -17.67 5.96 27.28
CA ALA A 96 -18.61 4.93 26.82
C ALA A 96 -19.93 5.53 26.31
N GLY A 97 -20.40 6.60 26.96
CA GLY A 97 -21.53 7.40 26.48
C GLY A 97 -21.23 8.06 25.14
N GLN A 98 -20.10 8.77 25.02
CA GLN A 98 -19.69 9.44 23.78
C GLN A 98 -19.50 8.45 22.62
N GLU A 99 -18.87 7.30 22.84
CA GLU A 99 -18.68 6.23 21.85
C GLU A 99 -20.03 5.65 21.39
N SER A 100 -20.97 5.41 22.33
CA SER A 100 -22.31 4.90 22.01
C SER A 100 -23.15 5.86 21.17
N PHE A 101 -22.87 7.17 21.25
CA PHE A 101 -23.55 8.20 20.47
C PHE A 101 -22.72 8.70 19.26
N GLY A 102 -21.53 8.13 18.99
CA GLY A 102 -20.65 8.56 17.90
C GLY A 102 -20.03 9.95 18.09
N LEU A 103 -19.86 10.38 19.34
CA LEU A 103 -19.37 11.70 19.75
C LEU A 103 -17.90 11.69 20.19
N ALA A 104 -17.27 10.53 20.24
CA ALA A 104 -15.84 10.34 20.47
C ALA A 104 -15.23 9.62 19.25
N PRO A 105 -13.97 9.90 18.89
CA PRO A 105 -13.28 9.14 17.87
C PRO A 105 -13.22 7.66 18.28
N PRO A 106 -13.43 6.73 17.34
CA PRO A 106 -13.31 5.30 17.63
C PRO A 106 -11.90 4.98 18.16
N ARG A 107 -11.85 4.25 19.29
CA ARG A 107 -10.59 3.77 19.87
C ARG A 107 -10.13 2.50 19.15
N ILE A 108 -8.85 2.48 18.81
CA ILE A 108 -8.14 1.28 18.41
C ILE A 108 -7.13 0.94 19.50
N GLU A 109 -7.33 -0.21 20.10
CA GLU A 109 -6.42 -0.78 21.06
C GLU A 109 -5.45 -1.71 20.32
N LEU A 110 -4.17 -1.41 20.44
CA LEU A 110 -3.08 -2.22 19.95
C LEU A 110 -2.41 -2.91 21.13
N GLU A 111 -2.32 -4.23 21.09
CA GLU A 111 -1.58 -5.00 22.09
C GLU A 111 -0.49 -5.80 21.41
N VAL A 112 0.70 -5.81 21.99
CA VAL A 112 1.68 -6.87 21.74
C VAL A 112 1.98 -7.56 23.05
N ILE A 113 1.63 -8.84 23.13
CA ILE A 113 1.77 -9.66 24.33
C ILE A 113 2.75 -10.78 24.08
N GLN A 114 3.65 -11.01 25.03
CA GLN A 114 4.53 -12.16 25.01
C GLN A 114 3.95 -13.28 25.89
N ARG A 115 3.77 -14.45 25.31
CA ARG A 115 3.44 -15.68 26.05
C ARG A 115 4.56 -16.68 25.81
N ASP A 116 5.22 -17.07 26.90
CA ASP A 116 6.44 -17.87 26.86
C ASP A 116 7.52 -17.22 25.95
N LYS A 117 7.92 -17.93 24.89
CA LYS A 117 8.88 -17.45 23.88
C LYS A 117 8.22 -16.89 22.63
N THR A 118 6.90 -16.73 22.61
CA THR A 118 6.15 -16.32 21.43
C THR A 118 5.48 -14.97 21.68
N ALA A 119 5.66 -14.03 20.76
CA ALA A 119 4.92 -12.78 20.75
C ALA A 119 3.64 -12.92 19.92
N PHE A 120 2.59 -12.22 20.35
CA PHE A 120 1.30 -12.14 19.69
C PHE A 120 0.89 -10.68 19.60
N TRP A 121 0.21 -10.33 18.52
CA TRP A 121 -0.38 -9.01 18.36
C TRP A 121 -1.91 -9.09 18.39
N ARG A 122 -2.54 -8.00 18.81
CA ARG A 122 -3.98 -7.82 18.73
C ARG A 122 -4.30 -6.38 18.38
N VAL A 123 -5.25 -6.20 17.47
CA VAL A 123 -5.91 -4.93 17.16
C VAL A 123 -7.38 -5.10 17.50
N ARG A 124 -7.90 -4.31 18.44
CA ARG A 124 -9.32 -4.29 18.81
C ARG A 124 -9.88 -2.90 18.56
N GLY A 125 -11.12 -2.84 18.06
CA GLY A 125 -11.82 -1.58 17.90
C GLY A 125 -13.18 -1.80 17.26
N ASN A 126 -13.83 -0.70 16.90
CA ASN A 126 -15.06 -0.73 16.13
C ASN A 126 -14.72 -0.61 14.64
N HIS A 127 -14.63 -1.75 13.95
CA HIS A 127 -14.29 -1.79 12.52
C HIS A 127 -15.42 -1.23 11.68
N ALA A 128 -15.08 -0.39 10.70
CA ALA A 128 -16.06 0.38 9.97
C ALA A 128 -17.10 -0.45 9.22
N LEU A 129 -16.79 -1.69 8.78
CA LEU A 129 -17.75 -2.60 8.13
C LEU A 129 -18.37 -3.64 9.06
N TYR A 130 -17.64 -4.05 10.10
CA TYR A 130 -17.95 -5.28 10.84
C TYR A 130 -18.38 -4.99 12.27
N GLY A 131 -18.44 -3.72 12.66
CA GLY A 131 -18.73 -3.33 14.03
C GLY A 131 -17.59 -3.70 14.98
N PRO A 132 -17.90 -3.90 16.28
CA PRO A 132 -16.91 -4.30 17.27
C PRO A 132 -16.23 -5.61 16.88
N THR A 133 -14.93 -5.57 16.62
CA THR A 133 -14.16 -6.73 16.19
C THR A 133 -12.74 -6.69 16.73
N MET A 134 -12.09 -7.85 16.64
CA MET A 134 -10.72 -8.06 17.06
C MET A 134 -10.00 -8.84 15.96
N ARG A 135 -8.84 -8.35 15.52
CA ARG A 135 -7.87 -9.14 14.78
C ARG A 135 -6.69 -9.44 15.67
N SER A 136 -6.12 -10.63 15.53
CA SER A 136 -4.92 -11.02 16.27
C SER A 136 -4.15 -12.07 15.51
N GLY A 137 -2.86 -12.13 15.74
CA GLY A 137 -1.98 -13.10 15.11
C GLY A 137 -0.77 -13.41 15.96
N LYS A 138 -0.05 -14.46 15.55
CA LYS A 138 1.31 -14.70 16.03
C LYS A 138 2.23 -13.70 15.36
N LEU A 139 3.17 -13.16 16.13
CA LEU A 139 4.21 -12.30 15.63
C LEU A 139 5.45 -13.15 15.34
N ASP A 140 5.86 -13.22 14.08
CA ASP A 140 7.04 -13.97 13.63
C ASP A 140 8.03 -13.02 12.94
N THR A 141 8.52 -12.05 13.73
CA THR A 141 9.35 -10.95 13.24
C THR A 141 10.80 -11.17 13.69
N GLN A 142 11.75 -11.00 12.79
CA GLN A 142 13.17 -11.21 13.07
C GLN A 142 13.86 -9.93 13.59
N SER A 143 13.21 -8.78 13.41
CA SER A 143 13.67 -7.47 13.88
C SER A 143 12.53 -6.63 14.46
N THR A 144 12.91 -5.60 15.22
CA THR A 144 11.98 -4.60 15.73
C THR A 144 11.32 -3.78 14.62
N GLU A 145 12.03 -3.55 13.50
CA GLU A 145 11.50 -2.86 12.31
C GLU A 145 10.37 -3.66 11.64
N GLN A 146 10.62 -4.94 11.34
CA GLN A 146 9.59 -5.83 10.78
C GLN A 146 8.35 -5.95 11.68
N LEU A 147 8.54 -5.87 13.00
CA LEU A 147 7.43 -5.80 13.94
C LEU A 147 6.56 -4.58 13.67
N PHE A 148 7.16 -3.40 13.57
CA PHE A 148 6.40 -2.18 13.35
C PHE A 148 5.72 -2.13 11.99
N GLU A 149 6.41 -2.56 10.93
CA GLU A 149 5.80 -2.72 9.60
C GLU A 149 4.59 -3.66 9.64
N THR A 150 4.73 -4.83 10.29
CA THR A 150 3.65 -5.82 10.41
C THR A 150 2.44 -5.24 11.15
N LEU A 151 2.68 -4.52 12.24
CA LEU A 151 1.60 -3.92 13.01
C LEU A 151 0.96 -2.74 12.29
N ALA A 152 1.75 -1.91 11.62
CA ALA A 152 1.28 -0.82 10.81
C ALA A 152 0.35 -1.34 9.71
N HIS A 153 0.75 -2.40 9.00
CA HIS A 153 -0.07 -3.08 8.00
C HIS A 153 -1.39 -3.62 8.57
N HIS A 154 -1.36 -4.34 9.69
CA HIS A 154 -2.58 -4.86 10.31
C HIS A 154 -3.51 -3.76 10.82
N THR A 155 -2.93 -2.64 11.28
CA THR A 155 -3.67 -1.49 11.79
C THR A 155 -4.29 -0.69 10.64
N ILE A 156 -3.55 -0.38 9.58
CA ILE A 156 -4.11 0.29 8.39
C ILE A 156 -5.17 -0.57 7.70
N SER A 157 -4.98 -1.88 7.63
CA SER A 157 -5.99 -2.81 7.09
C SER A 157 -7.27 -2.85 7.91
N PHE A 158 -7.20 -2.53 9.20
CA PHE A 158 -8.37 -2.40 10.08
C PHE A 158 -9.06 -1.03 9.91
N LEU A 159 -8.25 0.03 9.80
CA LEU A 159 -8.68 1.43 9.71
C LEU A 159 -9.28 1.79 8.34
N SER A 160 -8.51 1.47 7.31
CA SER A 160 -8.74 1.79 5.91
C SER A 160 -8.58 0.51 5.09
N PRO A 161 -9.57 -0.40 5.10
CA PRO A 161 -9.42 -1.72 4.48
C PRO A 161 -9.08 -1.69 2.99
N PHE A 162 -9.51 -0.66 2.25
CA PHE A 162 -9.14 -0.48 0.84
C PHE A 162 -7.68 -0.02 0.67
N GLU A 163 -7.13 0.80 1.58
CA GLU A 163 -5.69 1.13 1.60
C GLU A 163 -4.86 -0.11 1.95
N GLY A 164 -5.31 -0.89 2.95
CA GLY A 164 -4.71 -2.17 3.29
C GLY A 164 -4.68 -3.14 2.11
N ALA A 165 -5.79 -3.26 1.37
CA ALA A 165 -5.87 -4.10 0.18
C ALA A 165 -4.97 -3.59 -0.98
N ALA A 166 -4.74 -2.28 -1.09
CA ALA A 166 -3.79 -1.72 -2.06
C ALA A 166 -2.34 -2.08 -1.70
N HIS A 167 -2.00 -2.04 -0.40
CA HIS A 167 -0.71 -2.52 0.08
C HIS A 167 -0.55 -4.03 -0.15
N ASP A 168 -1.59 -4.83 0.14
CA ASP A 168 -1.61 -6.28 -0.12
C ASP A 168 -1.36 -6.58 -1.60
N LEU A 169 -1.98 -5.81 -2.51
CA LEU A 169 -1.76 -5.96 -3.95
C LEU A 169 -0.28 -5.83 -4.34
N VAL A 170 0.44 -4.87 -3.75
CA VAL A 170 1.87 -4.66 -3.98
C VAL A 170 2.68 -5.83 -3.39
N ALA A 171 2.32 -6.32 -2.21
CA ALA A 171 2.97 -7.47 -1.59
C ALA A 171 2.77 -8.77 -2.41
N ASP A 172 1.52 -9.07 -2.77
CA ASP A 172 1.10 -10.22 -3.60
C ASP A 172 1.84 -10.23 -4.94
N SER A 173 2.11 -9.04 -5.48
CA SER A 173 2.81 -8.91 -6.76
C SER A 173 4.23 -9.51 -6.74
N ARG A 174 4.93 -9.49 -5.59
CA ARG A 174 6.29 -10.04 -5.46
C ARG A 174 6.30 -11.56 -5.56
N VAL A 175 5.23 -12.21 -5.10
CA VAL A 175 5.09 -13.66 -5.07
C VAL A 175 4.32 -14.17 -6.29
N GLY A 176 3.52 -13.30 -6.92
CA GLY A 176 2.67 -13.63 -8.06
C GLY A 176 1.39 -14.38 -7.68
N ASP A 177 0.98 -14.33 -6.40
CA ASP A 177 -0.26 -14.90 -5.91
C ASP A 177 -1.16 -13.77 -5.39
N TYR A 178 -2.25 -13.51 -6.11
CA TYR A 178 -3.20 -12.43 -5.82
C TYR A 178 -4.49 -12.92 -5.14
N SER A 179 -4.53 -14.20 -4.74
CA SER A 179 -5.76 -14.82 -4.23
C SER A 179 -6.26 -14.16 -2.94
N GLU A 180 -5.36 -13.71 -2.07
CA GLU A 180 -5.72 -13.00 -0.84
C GLU A 180 -6.28 -11.60 -1.15
N THR A 181 -5.58 -10.80 -1.97
CA THR A 181 -6.10 -9.49 -2.40
C THR A 181 -7.48 -9.59 -3.06
N ILE A 182 -7.70 -10.58 -3.93
CA ILE A 182 -9.00 -10.81 -4.58
C ILE A 182 -10.07 -11.18 -3.56
N ALA A 183 -9.75 -12.07 -2.61
CA ALA A 183 -10.69 -12.52 -1.59
C ALA A 183 -11.08 -11.38 -0.62
N THR A 184 -10.08 -10.64 -0.13
CA THR A 184 -10.25 -9.50 0.78
C THR A 184 -11.09 -8.42 0.12
N THR A 185 -10.70 -7.97 -1.08
CA THR A 185 -11.42 -6.90 -1.78
C THR A 185 -12.84 -7.32 -2.16
N SER A 186 -13.05 -8.59 -2.52
CA SER A 186 -14.40 -9.13 -2.74
C SER A 186 -15.27 -9.12 -1.48
N ALA A 187 -14.70 -9.39 -0.32
CA ALA A 187 -15.42 -9.31 0.95
C ALA A 187 -15.78 -7.86 1.29
N LEU A 188 -14.87 -6.91 1.07
CA LEU A 188 -15.10 -5.48 1.29
C LEU A 188 -16.24 -4.95 0.41
N LEU A 189 -16.20 -5.23 -0.89
CA LEU A 189 -17.24 -4.80 -1.84
C LEU A 189 -18.61 -5.38 -1.47
N ARG A 190 -18.68 -6.69 -1.16
CA ARG A 190 -19.95 -7.31 -0.66
C ARG A 190 -20.43 -6.69 0.65
N GLY A 191 -19.52 -6.29 1.53
CA GLY A 191 -19.85 -5.58 2.76
C GLY A 191 -20.53 -4.25 2.45
N CYS A 192 -19.98 -3.49 1.50
CA CYS A 192 -20.56 -2.23 1.05
C CYS A 192 -21.91 -2.38 0.36
N ASP A 193 -22.16 -3.47 -0.37
CA ASP A 193 -23.48 -3.75 -0.97
C ASP A 193 -24.55 -4.07 0.09
N SER A 194 -24.17 -4.79 1.14
CA SER A 194 -25.12 -5.33 2.14
C SER A 194 -25.43 -4.36 3.28
N ALA A 195 -24.46 -3.58 3.72
CA ALA A 195 -24.62 -2.60 4.80
C ALA A 195 -23.64 -1.43 4.58
N PRO A 196 -24.01 -0.41 3.78
CA PRO A 196 -23.14 0.72 3.52
C PRO A 196 -22.79 1.46 4.81
N THR A 197 -21.50 1.54 5.12
CA THR A 197 -20.98 2.31 6.26
C THR A 197 -20.21 3.53 5.74
N PHE A 198 -19.65 4.35 6.65
CA PHE A 198 -18.95 5.57 6.25
C PHE A 198 -17.71 5.32 5.37
N ILE A 199 -17.14 4.11 5.37
CA ILE A 199 -16.03 3.77 4.47
C ILE A 199 -16.50 3.33 3.08
N CYS A 200 -17.79 3.08 2.86
CA CYS A 200 -18.35 2.70 1.57
C CYS A 200 -18.70 3.92 0.71
N THR A 201 -17.77 4.87 0.64
CA THR A 201 -17.90 6.03 -0.24
C THR A 201 -17.76 5.57 -1.70
N GLN A 202 -18.31 6.36 -2.64
CA GLN A 202 -18.11 6.08 -4.07
C GLN A 202 -16.62 5.99 -4.44
N ALA A 203 -15.77 6.80 -3.81
CA ALA A 203 -14.33 6.74 -4.00
C ALA A 203 -13.72 5.42 -3.55
N ASN A 204 -14.09 4.93 -2.37
CA ASN A 204 -13.54 3.69 -1.83
C ASN A 204 -14.06 2.46 -2.57
N VAL A 205 -15.35 2.42 -2.92
CA VAL A 205 -15.92 1.32 -3.70
C VAL A 205 -15.28 1.27 -5.09
N ARG A 206 -15.05 2.42 -5.72
CA ARG A 206 -14.28 2.51 -6.97
C ARG A 206 -12.86 1.97 -6.83
N VAL A 207 -12.12 2.42 -5.82
CA VAL A 207 -10.76 1.93 -5.53
C VAL A 207 -10.78 0.42 -5.29
N GLY A 208 -11.77 -0.12 -4.58
CA GLY A 208 -11.93 -1.55 -4.39
C GLY A 208 -12.11 -2.31 -5.71
N HIS A 209 -12.96 -1.82 -6.62
CA HIS A 209 -13.07 -2.40 -7.96
C HIS A 209 -11.76 -2.29 -8.74
N THR A 210 -11.04 -1.16 -8.67
CA THR A 210 -9.73 -1.00 -9.32
C THR A 210 -8.70 -1.99 -8.79
N ILE A 211 -8.59 -2.16 -7.46
CA ILE A 211 -7.66 -3.09 -6.81
C ILE A 211 -7.98 -4.53 -7.24
N ARG A 212 -9.24 -4.96 -7.14
CA ARG A 212 -9.63 -6.32 -7.53
C ARG A 212 -9.45 -6.56 -9.02
N GLY A 213 -9.78 -5.57 -9.86
CA GLY A 213 -9.57 -5.63 -11.29
C GLY A 213 -8.10 -5.82 -11.67
N LEU A 214 -7.21 -5.06 -11.03
CA LEU A 214 -5.76 -5.18 -11.24
C LEU A 214 -5.21 -6.52 -10.72
N ALA A 215 -5.68 -6.98 -9.55
CA ALA A 215 -5.33 -8.29 -9.01
C ALA A 215 -5.72 -9.42 -9.97
N ASN A 216 -6.94 -9.38 -10.50
CA ASN A 216 -7.42 -10.34 -11.51
C ASN A 216 -6.60 -10.26 -12.80
N LEU A 217 -6.25 -9.05 -13.26
CA LEU A 217 -5.45 -8.85 -14.47
C LEU A 217 -4.07 -9.51 -14.34
N ASN A 218 -3.42 -9.29 -13.20
CA ASN A 218 -2.11 -9.84 -12.91
C ASN A 218 -2.15 -11.36 -12.65
N ALA A 219 -3.26 -11.88 -12.13
CA ALA A 219 -3.54 -13.30 -12.03
C ALA A 219 -3.89 -13.97 -13.39
N GLY A 220 -4.05 -13.18 -14.46
CA GLY A 220 -4.34 -13.65 -15.81
C GLY A 220 -5.83 -13.77 -16.15
N ASP A 221 -6.74 -13.39 -15.24
CA ASP A 221 -8.18 -13.31 -15.52
C ASP A 221 -8.55 -11.94 -16.09
N ALA A 222 -8.21 -11.73 -17.37
CA ALA A 222 -8.51 -10.49 -18.09
C ALA A 222 -10.02 -10.19 -18.16
N ARG A 223 -10.88 -11.22 -18.08
CA ARG A 223 -12.33 -11.03 -18.10
C ARG A 223 -12.84 -10.44 -16.78
N ALA A 224 -12.47 -11.06 -15.66
CA ALA A 224 -12.85 -10.54 -14.34
C ALA A 224 -12.26 -9.14 -14.13
N ALA A 225 -11.03 -8.91 -14.60
CA ALA A 225 -10.40 -7.60 -14.61
C ALA A 225 -11.24 -6.55 -15.37
N PHE A 226 -11.70 -6.89 -16.58
CA PHE A 226 -12.54 -6.00 -17.38
C PHE A 226 -13.82 -5.60 -16.64
N GLU A 227 -14.53 -6.58 -16.07
CA GLU A 227 -15.81 -6.35 -15.38
C GLU A 227 -15.62 -5.41 -14.17
N ASP A 228 -14.57 -5.62 -13.39
CA ASP A 228 -14.24 -4.76 -12.24
C ASP A 228 -13.83 -3.35 -12.66
N LEU A 229 -12.92 -3.22 -13.61
CA LEU A 229 -12.43 -1.91 -14.06
C LEU A 229 -13.51 -1.11 -14.80
N GLN A 230 -14.41 -1.78 -15.50
CA GLN A 230 -15.60 -1.15 -16.07
C GLN A 230 -16.51 -0.61 -14.97
N THR A 231 -16.76 -1.39 -13.92
CA THR A 231 -17.55 -0.95 -12.76
C THR A 231 -16.91 0.25 -12.07
N ALA A 232 -15.58 0.23 -11.87
CA ALA A 232 -14.83 1.35 -11.30
C ALA A 232 -15.01 2.63 -12.13
N ASN A 233 -14.90 2.53 -13.47
CA ASN A 233 -15.10 3.65 -14.37
C ASN A 233 -16.55 4.18 -14.33
N GLU A 234 -17.55 3.31 -14.24
CA GLU A 234 -18.98 3.69 -14.15
C GLU A 234 -19.33 4.43 -12.87
N ILE A 235 -18.70 4.07 -11.73
CA ILE A 235 -18.94 4.73 -10.43
C ILE A 235 -18.56 6.21 -10.45
N SER A 236 -17.42 6.56 -11.08
CA SER A 236 -16.95 7.95 -11.17
C SER A 236 -17.43 8.66 -12.45
N GLY A 237 -17.72 7.88 -13.50
CA GLY A 237 -18.01 8.35 -14.85
C GLY A 237 -16.81 8.99 -15.59
N LYS A 238 -15.64 9.09 -14.92
CA LYS A 238 -14.42 9.79 -15.36
C LYS A 238 -13.16 9.31 -14.63
N ASP A 239 -13.00 8.00 -14.42
CA ASP A 239 -11.79 7.49 -13.76
C ASP A 239 -10.70 7.20 -14.81
N ALA A 240 -9.73 8.11 -14.92
CA ALA A 240 -8.63 7.99 -15.87
C ALA A 240 -7.75 6.76 -15.61
N VAL A 241 -7.52 6.41 -14.33
CA VAL A 241 -6.73 5.25 -13.93
C VAL A 241 -7.43 3.95 -14.32
N ALA A 242 -8.71 3.81 -13.97
CA ALA A 242 -9.49 2.63 -14.35
C ALA A 242 -9.60 2.49 -15.88
N THR A 243 -9.72 3.63 -16.59
CA THR A 243 -9.74 3.64 -18.07
C THR A 243 -8.41 3.21 -18.66
N ALA A 244 -7.27 3.65 -18.11
CA ALA A 244 -5.95 3.20 -18.52
C ALA A 244 -5.76 1.69 -18.28
N PHE A 245 -6.18 1.18 -17.11
CA PHE A 245 -6.14 -0.25 -16.84
C PHE A 245 -7.08 -1.06 -17.77
N LEU A 246 -8.22 -0.52 -18.20
CA LEU A 246 -9.02 -1.15 -19.26
C LEU A 246 -8.24 -1.24 -20.58
N GLY A 247 -7.40 -0.24 -20.89
CA GLY A 247 -6.43 -0.33 -21.98
C GLY A 247 -5.48 -1.52 -21.83
N ASP A 248 -4.90 -1.71 -20.63
CA ASP A 248 -4.04 -2.86 -20.34
C ASP A 248 -4.76 -4.21 -20.48
N VAL A 249 -6.01 -4.29 -20.02
CA VAL A 249 -6.84 -5.49 -20.19
C VAL A 249 -7.01 -5.81 -21.68
N LEU A 250 -7.37 -4.82 -22.50
CA LEU A 250 -7.57 -4.99 -23.94
C LEU A 250 -6.26 -5.39 -24.64
N ARG A 251 -5.13 -4.85 -24.19
CA ARG A 251 -3.80 -5.25 -24.67
C ARG A 251 -3.51 -6.72 -24.38
N ARG A 252 -3.80 -7.19 -23.15
CA ARG A 252 -3.66 -8.62 -22.79
C ARG A 252 -4.61 -9.53 -23.56
N LEU A 253 -5.65 -8.98 -24.17
CA LEU A 253 -6.58 -9.67 -25.07
C LEU A 253 -6.21 -9.51 -26.56
N ASP A 254 -5.01 -9.01 -26.87
CA ASP A 254 -4.51 -8.73 -28.22
C ASP A 254 -5.39 -7.73 -29.02
N GLN A 255 -6.07 -6.81 -28.33
CA GLN A 255 -6.95 -5.79 -28.92
C GLN A 255 -6.30 -4.39 -28.92
N GLU A 256 -5.16 -4.26 -29.59
CA GLU A 256 -4.32 -3.05 -29.53
C GLU A 256 -5.06 -1.76 -29.97
N ASP A 257 -5.83 -1.79 -31.07
CA ASP A 257 -6.59 -0.62 -31.52
C ASP A 257 -7.63 -0.16 -30.48
N ALA A 258 -8.18 -1.10 -29.70
CA ALA A 258 -9.13 -0.78 -28.65
C ALA A 258 -8.41 -0.29 -27.39
N ALA A 259 -7.24 -0.87 -27.07
CA ALA A 259 -6.39 -0.43 -25.97
C ALA A 259 -5.94 1.03 -26.18
N GLN A 260 -5.45 1.36 -27.37
CA GLN A 260 -5.03 2.73 -27.72
C GLN A 260 -6.13 3.76 -27.48
N LYS A 261 -7.38 3.45 -27.89
CA LYS A 261 -8.53 4.33 -27.62
C LYS A 261 -8.79 4.54 -26.14
N ARG A 262 -8.53 3.54 -25.30
CA ARG A 262 -8.67 3.67 -23.84
C ARG A 262 -7.58 4.52 -23.24
N TYR A 263 -6.33 4.41 -23.70
CA TYR A 263 -5.28 5.33 -23.25
C TYR A 263 -5.55 6.77 -23.69
N GLU A 264 -6.05 6.98 -24.91
CA GLU A 264 -6.49 8.30 -25.39
C GLU A 264 -7.66 8.85 -24.55
N GLU A 265 -8.62 8.01 -24.18
CA GLU A 265 -9.72 8.37 -23.29
C GLU A 265 -9.20 8.73 -21.88
N ALA A 266 -8.27 7.95 -21.33
CA ALA A 266 -7.64 8.23 -20.03
C ALA A 266 -6.94 9.58 -20.03
N LEU A 267 -6.15 9.88 -21.08
CA LEU A 267 -5.50 11.18 -21.27
C LEU A 267 -6.48 12.35 -21.44
N ALA A 268 -7.64 12.10 -22.05
CA ALA A 268 -8.69 13.11 -22.17
C ALA A 268 -9.42 13.37 -20.84
N LEU A 269 -9.47 12.38 -19.95
CA LEU A 269 -10.02 12.51 -18.61
C LEU A 269 -9.04 13.22 -17.67
N ASP A 270 -7.77 12.87 -17.75
CA ASP A 270 -6.68 13.45 -16.98
C ASP A 270 -5.38 13.42 -17.79
N SER A 271 -4.82 14.58 -18.09
CA SER A 271 -3.57 14.70 -18.85
C SER A 271 -2.35 14.21 -18.08
N ASP A 272 -2.44 14.15 -16.74
CA ASP A 272 -1.32 13.87 -15.86
C ASP A 272 -1.38 12.42 -15.33
N VAL A 273 -2.37 11.62 -15.77
CA VAL A 273 -2.55 10.22 -15.36
C VAL A 273 -1.30 9.37 -15.56
N GLY A 274 -0.49 9.68 -16.57
CA GLY A 274 0.79 9.00 -16.79
C GLY A 274 1.75 9.10 -15.59
N GLN A 275 1.75 10.23 -14.87
CA GLN A 275 2.60 10.45 -13.69
C GLN A 275 2.20 9.54 -12.53
N GLU A 276 0.92 9.20 -12.40
CA GLU A 276 0.43 8.25 -11.39
C GLU A 276 0.97 6.85 -11.67
N PHE A 277 1.02 6.43 -12.93
CA PHE A 277 1.62 5.15 -13.33
C PHE A 277 3.13 5.12 -13.10
N VAL A 278 3.84 6.25 -13.25
CA VAL A 278 5.27 6.37 -12.87
C VAL A 278 5.45 6.20 -11.37
N SER A 279 4.62 6.84 -10.55
CA SER A 279 4.66 6.68 -9.10
C SER A 279 4.37 5.24 -8.67
N PHE A 280 3.36 4.61 -9.29
CA PHE A 280 3.05 3.22 -9.03
C PHE A 280 4.20 2.27 -9.44
N ALA A 281 4.81 2.48 -10.59
CA ALA A 281 5.96 1.72 -11.05
C ALA A 281 7.14 1.81 -10.06
N ARG A 282 7.44 3.01 -9.55
CA ARG A 282 8.49 3.21 -8.53
C ARG A 282 8.16 2.50 -7.21
N GLY A 283 6.91 2.54 -6.78
CA GLY A 283 6.45 1.79 -5.61
C GLY A 283 6.68 0.28 -5.76
N LEU A 284 6.33 -0.28 -6.92
CA LEU A 284 6.58 -1.69 -7.25
C LEU A 284 8.08 -2.03 -7.31
N ALA A 285 8.90 -1.14 -7.89
CA ALA A 285 10.35 -1.30 -7.94
C ALA A 285 10.97 -1.29 -6.53
N LYS A 286 10.55 -0.36 -5.67
CA LYS A 286 10.95 -0.31 -4.24
C LYS A 286 10.53 -1.58 -3.50
N ALA A 287 9.35 -2.11 -3.81
CA ALA A 287 8.87 -3.38 -3.30
C ALA A 287 9.60 -4.61 -3.89
N GLY A 288 10.49 -4.42 -4.87
CA GLY A 288 11.30 -5.48 -5.49
C GLY A 288 10.63 -6.19 -6.66
N ASN A 289 9.43 -5.77 -7.09
CA ASN A 289 8.75 -6.33 -8.25
C ASN A 289 9.10 -5.54 -9.53
N MET A 290 10.32 -5.76 -10.02
CA MET A 290 10.81 -5.12 -11.24
C MET A 290 9.98 -5.46 -12.50
N PRO A 291 9.53 -6.72 -12.71
CA PRO A 291 8.69 -7.04 -13.88
C PRO A 291 7.41 -6.23 -13.96
N LEU A 292 6.64 -6.15 -12.86
CA LEU A 292 5.40 -5.39 -12.87
C LEU A 292 5.67 -3.87 -12.92
N ALA A 293 6.77 -3.40 -12.30
CA ALA A 293 7.20 -2.01 -12.43
C ALA A 293 7.45 -1.63 -13.89
N VAL A 294 8.16 -2.47 -14.66
CA VAL A 294 8.38 -2.27 -16.09
C VAL A 294 7.06 -2.21 -16.86
N GLU A 295 6.10 -3.11 -16.60
CA GLU A 295 4.77 -3.00 -17.23
C GLU A 295 4.07 -1.68 -16.93
N ARG A 296 4.21 -1.15 -15.70
CA ARG A 296 3.62 0.13 -15.32
C ARG A 296 4.33 1.31 -16.00
N PHE A 297 5.66 1.27 -16.15
CA PHE A 297 6.41 2.27 -16.93
C PHE A 297 6.02 2.25 -18.41
N GLU A 298 5.79 1.07 -19.00
CA GLU A 298 5.26 0.98 -20.37
C GLU A 298 3.88 1.61 -20.50
N THR A 299 3.03 1.43 -19.48
CA THR A 299 1.69 2.03 -19.46
C THR A 299 1.79 3.55 -19.36
N ALA A 300 2.69 4.07 -18.51
CA ALA A 300 3.01 5.48 -18.44
C ALA A 300 3.51 6.02 -19.81
N ALA A 301 4.36 5.29 -20.51
CA ALA A 301 4.81 5.68 -21.86
C ALA A 301 3.67 5.76 -22.88
N ARG A 302 2.71 4.82 -22.81
CA ARG A 302 1.48 4.85 -23.64
C ARG A 302 0.55 6.01 -23.28
N LEU A 303 0.67 6.52 -22.06
CA LEU A 303 0.02 7.74 -21.56
C LEU A 303 0.91 8.98 -21.77
N ASN A 304 1.75 8.98 -22.81
CA ASN A 304 2.62 10.11 -23.19
C ASN A 304 3.55 10.62 -22.08
N MET A 305 3.94 9.79 -21.11
CA MET A 305 4.99 10.17 -20.17
C MET A 305 6.33 10.27 -20.89
N GLU A 306 6.97 11.40 -20.69
CA GLU A 306 8.28 11.74 -21.23
C GLU A 306 9.15 12.33 -20.12
N GLY A 307 10.47 12.39 -20.35
CA GLY A 307 11.42 13.00 -19.44
C GLY A 307 12.53 12.07 -18.98
N ALA A 308 13.67 12.67 -18.67
CA ALA A 308 14.89 11.93 -18.35
C ALA A 308 14.77 11.11 -17.06
N GLU A 309 14.15 11.64 -16.01
CA GLU A 309 13.96 10.93 -14.73
C GLU A 309 13.06 9.68 -14.87
N PHE A 310 11.97 9.78 -15.62
CA PHE A 310 11.09 8.66 -15.94
C PHE A 310 11.85 7.55 -16.69
N LEU A 311 12.58 7.92 -17.75
CA LEU A 311 13.36 6.98 -18.55
C LEU A 311 14.48 6.33 -17.72
N ALA A 312 15.14 7.09 -16.85
CA ALA A 312 16.15 6.56 -15.95
C ALA A 312 15.57 5.56 -14.94
N SER A 313 14.40 5.85 -14.36
CA SER A 313 13.70 4.93 -13.43
C SER A 313 13.29 3.63 -14.12
N TRP A 314 12.84 3.72 -15.37
CA TRP A 314 12.54 2.56 -16.20
C TRP A 314 13.81 1.76 -16.54
N GLY A 315 14.87 2.44 -16.96
CA GLY A 315 16.19 1.83 -17.22
C GLY A 315 16.76 1.12 -16.00
N GLU A 316 16.60 1.68 -14.81
CA GLU A 316 17.03 1.06 -13.55
C GLU A 316 16.30 -0.26 -13.29
N SER A 317 14.98 -0.27 -13.50
CA SER A 317 14.16 -1.47 -13.32
C SER A 317 14.52 -2.57 -14.33
N LEU A 318 14.76 -2.20 -15.60
CA LEU A 318 15.26 -3.12 -16.63
C LEU A 318 16.63 -3.70 -16.27
N ALA A 319 17.56 -2.86 -15.81
CA ALA A 319 18.88 -3.28 -15.40
C ALA A 319 18.83 -4.26 -14.22
N ALA A 320 17.91 -4.06 -13.27
CA ALA A 320 17.69 -4.95 -12.14
C ALA A 320 17.14 -6.33 -12.56
N MET A 321 16.43 -6.41 -13.69
CA MET A 321 16.01 -7.68 -14.30
C MET A 321 17.11 -8.34 -15.16
N GLY A 322 18.22 -7.66 -15.38
CA GLY A 322 19.31 -8.11 -16.25
C GLY A 322 19.07 -7.84 -17.75
N GLU A 323 18.05 -7.04 -18.09
CA GLU A 323 17.77 -6.58 -19.45
C GLU A 323 18.66 -5.38 -19.79
N TYR A 324 19.97 -5.61 -19.86
CA TYR A 324 20.98 -4.55 -19.92
C TYR A 324 20.92 -3.74 -21.22
N GLU A 325 20.64 -4.38 -22.35
CA GLU A 325 20.52 -3.70 -23.64
C GLU A 325 19.33 -2.72 -23.66
N ASP A 326 18.16 -3.15 -23.16
CA ASP A 326 16.98 -2.31 -23.07
C ASP A 326 17.16 -1.21 -22.03
N ALA A 327 17.78 -1.52 -20.89
CA ALA A 327 18.16 -0.52 -19.88
C ALA A 327 19.06 0.56 -20.48
N LEU A 328 20.11 0.16 -21.23
CA LEU A 328 21.03 1.08 -21.88
C LEU A 328 20.27 1.99 -22.87
N ALA A 329 19.33 1.42 -23.64
CA ALA A 329 18.51 2.21 -24.56
C ALA A 329 17.70 3.29 -23.82
N LYS A 330 17.16 3.00 -22.63
CA LYS A 330 16.44 4.00 -21.82
C LYS A 330 17.35 5.09 -21.25
N TYR A 331 18.52 4.74 -20.74
CA TYR A 331 19.48 5.74 -20.25
C TYR A 331 20.02 6.64 -21.37
N LEU A 332 20.27 6.09 -22.57
CA LEU A 332 20.64 6.90 -23.73
C LEU A 332 19.51 7.83 -24.18
N GLN A 333 18.25 7.40 -24.09
CA GLN A 333 17.11 8.29 -24.33
C GLN A 333 17.04 9.40 -23.27
N ALA A 334 17.29 9.08 -22.00
CA ALA A 334 17.31 10.05 -20.91
C ALA A 334 18.42 11.11 -21.11
N GLU A 335 19.63 10.69 -21.47
CA GLU A 335 20.77 11.57 -21.77
C GLU A 335 20.51 12.50 -22.96
N ASN A 336 19.79 12.03 -23.98
CA ASN A 336 19.40 12.87 -25.11
C ASN A 336 18.37 13.95 -24.74
N LEU A 337 17.57 13.73 -23.69
CA LEU A 337 16.58 14.71 -23.21
C LEU A 337 17.18 15.71 -22.21
N ASP A 338 18.17 15.28 -21.42
CA ASP A 338 18.91 16.14 -20.50
C ASP A 338 20.40 16.17 -20.86
N THR A 339 20.75 17.02 -21.81
CA THR A 339 22.13 17.16 -22.32
C THR A 339 23.00 18.07 -21.47
N GLU A 340 22.45 18.70 -20.43
CA GLU A 340 23.17 19.67 -19.60
C GLU A 340 23.84 19.02 -18.38
N THR A 341 23.49 17.77 -18.06
CA THR A 341 24.01 17.03 -16.91
C THR A 341 24.67 15.71 -17.33
N ASP A 342 25.82 15.37 -16.73
CA ASP A 342 26.45 14.05 -16.89
C ASP A 342 25.78 12.97 -16.00
N LEU A 343 24.49 13.16 -15.66
CA LEU A 343 23.79 12.40 -14.62
C LEU A 343 23.72 10.89 -14.94
N PHE A 344 23.66 10.55 -16.23
CA PHE A 344 23.47 9.16 -16.68
C PHE A 344 24.75 8.49 -17.19
N ALA A 345 25.85 9.23 -17.32
CA ALA A 345 27.07 8.75 -17.97
C ALA A 345 27.68 7.55 -17.25
N GLU A 346 27.74 7.59 -15.90
CA GLU A 346 28.22 6.48 -15.07
C GLU A 346 27.39 5.21 -15.31
N LYS A 347 26.07 5.36 -15.37
CA LYS A 347 25.15 4.22 -15.54
C LYS A 347 25.23 3.63 -16.94
N ILE A 348 25.38 4.48 -17.95
CA ILE A 348 25.61 4.08 -19.35
C ILE A 348 26.91 3.27 -19.47
N GLU A 349 28.01 3.74 -18.87
CA GLU A 349 29.30 3.04 -18.88
C GLU A 349 29.21 1.68 -18.16
N GLU A 350 28.57 1.63 -16.98
CA GLU A 350 28.33 0.40 -16.23
C GLU A 350 27.60 -0.65 -17.09
N LEU A 351 26.53 -0.24 -17.78
CA LEU A 351 25.72 -1.12 -18.62
C LEU A 351 26.48 -1.59 -19.86
N GLN A 352 27.22 -0.72 -20.53
CA GLN A 352 28.06 -1.08 -21.67
C GLN A 352 29.13 -2.11 -21.30
N GLN A 353 29.76 -1.95 -20.13
CA GLN A 353 30.72 -2.93 -19.63
C GLN A 353 30.07 -4.29 -19.41
N LYS A 354 28.91 -4.32 -18.71
CA LYS A 354 28.17 -5.56 -18.46
C LYS A 354 27.77 -6.29 -19.75
N ILE A 355 27.25 -5.56 -20.74
CA ILE A 355 26.92 -6.12 -22.06
C ILE A 355 28.17 -6.72 -22.71
N GLY A 356 29.28 -5.98 -22.71
CA GLY A 356 30.55 -6.46 -23.28
C GLY A 356 31.13 -7.70 -22.59
N GLU A 357 30.95 -7.85 -21.27
CA GLU A 357 31.32 -9.05 -20.53
C GLU A 357 30.46 -10.26 -20.91
N ILE A 358 29.15 -10.06 -21.07
CA ILE A 358 28.20 -11.10 -21.49
C ILE A 358 28.51 -11.57 -22.91
N ASP A 359 28.80 -10.65 -23.83
CA ASP A 359 29.15 -11.00 -25.21
C ASP A 359 30.46 -11.79 -25.30
N LYS A 360 31.47 -11.40 -24.52
CA LYS A 360 32.73 -12.15 -24.41
C LYS A 360 32.47 -13.56 -23.89
N SER A 361 31.70 -13.69 -22.81
CA SER A 361 31.31 -14.98 -22.22
C SER A 361 30.65 -15.91 -23.26
N LYS A 362 29.69 -15.40 -24.03
CA LYS A 362 29.01 -16.13 -25.12
C LYS A 362 29.96 -16.55 -26.25
N SER A 363 31.02 -15.78 -26.51
CA SER A 363 31.98 -16.02 -27.59
C SER A 363 33.10 -17.03 -27.25
N THR A 364 33.32 -17.33 -25.96
CA THR A 364 34.29 -18.35 -25.51
C THR A 364 33.71 -19.75 -25.73
N PRO A 365 34.34 -20.62 -26.55
CA PRO A 365 33.86 -21.99 -26.74
C PRO A 365 33.88 -22.76 -25.41
N PRO A 366 32.94 -23.69 -25.15
CA PRO A 366 33.01 -24.56 -23.99
C PRO A 366 34.34 -25.31 -24.02
N ASP A 367 35.04 -25.34 -22.90
CA ASP A 367 36.33 -25.99 -22.73
C ASP A 367 36.22 -27.46 -23.16
N VAL A 368 36.64 -27.76 -24.38
CA VAL A 368 36.67 -29.13 -24.89
C VAL A 368 37.81 -29.81 -24.16
N ALA A 369 37.46 -30.51 -23.07
CA ALA A 369 38.41 -31.35 -22.34
C ALA A 369 39.24 -32.17 -23.35
N PRO A 370 40.58 -32.06 -23.34
CA PRO A 370 41.41 -32.74 -24.33
C PRO A 370 41.11 -34.25 -24.28
N ALA A 371 40.82 -34.83 -25.44
CA ALA A 371 40.47 -36.23 -25.57
C ALA A 371 41.56 -37.10 -24.89
N PRO A 372 41.18 -38.13 -24.10
CA PRO A 372 42.16 -38.96 -23.43
C PRO A 372 43.05 -39.63 -24.46
N ILE A 373 44.36 -39.40 -24.31
CA ILE A 373 45.40 -39.96 -25.16
C ILE A 373 45.31 -41.49 -25.01
N GLN A 374 44.81 -42.19 -26.04
CA GLN A 374 44.84 -43.64 -26.05
C GLN A 374 46.30 -44.08 -26.15
N GLY A 375 46.88 -44.48 -25.01
CA GLY A 375 48.19 -45.10 -24.94
C GLY A 375 48.19 -46.38 -25.75
N GLY A 376 48.82 -46.35 -26.92
CA GLY A 376 49.09 -47.54 -27.72
C GLY A 376 50.03 -48.47 -26.96
N THR A 377 49.54 -49.66 -26.63
CA THR A 377 50.37 -50.78 -26.20
C THR A 377 51.08 -51.35 -27.42
N THR A 378 52.38 -51.10 -27.54
CA THR A 378 53.28 -51.89 -28.39
C THR A 378 53.59 -53.20 -27.68
N THR A 379 53.16 -54.31 -28.27
CA THR A 379 53.61 -55.67 -27.99
C THR A 379 55.04 -55.87 -28.49
N GLU A 380 55.92 -56.35 -27.61
CA GLU A 380 57.01 -57.28 -27.94
C GLU A 380 57.05 -58.40 -26.88
#